data_AF-A0A1B6F7B8-F1
#
_entry.id   AF-A0A1B6F7B8-F1
#
_cell.length_a   1.000
_cell.length_b   1.000
_cell.length_c   1.000
_cell.angle_alpha   90.00
_cell.angle_beta   90.00
_cell.angle_gamma   90.00
#
_symmetry.space_group_name_H-M   'P 1'
#
loop_
_entity.id
_entity.type
_entity.pdbx_description
1 polymer ?
#
loop_
_entity_poly.entity_id
_entity_poly.type
_entity_poly.pdbx_seq_one_letter_code
_entity_poly.pdbx_strand_id
1 'polypeptide(L)'
;ASIRCPANLAFDIYRQTCDWKTNVKNCDKLEKPRKVLPLLRTDEPICPEQKLACGNGECIDKELFCNETPDCKDGSDENACDVESDPNRAPECDPAQCLRPECMCSADGTRIPGELEVAQTPQMITITFNGAVNTDNIDLYDDIFTSSRINPNGCPIRGTFFVSHKYTNYSAVQELHRRGNEIAVFSITHKDNPDYWSQGSHEDWLSEMAGGRLIIEKFANITDNSIIGVRAPYLRVGGNKQFEMMAEQVFIYDASITAPLSRVPHWPYTLHFLMPHKCNGNGGNCPSRSHPIWEMVMNELDRRDDPKFDETLPGCHAIDS
;
A
#
# COMPACT_ATOMS: atom_id res chain seq x y z
N ALA A 1 23.60 3.61 -26.38
CA ALA A 1 24.74 3.51 -25.44
C ALA A 1 24.74 2.11 -24.84
N SER A 2 25.88 1.42 -24.77
CA SER A 2 25.96 0.11 -24.09
C SER A 2 25.95 0.34 -22.57
N ILE A 3 24.92 -0.13 -21.87
CA ILE A 3 24.87 -0.09 -20.41
C ILE A 3 25.93 -1.05 -19.87
N ARG A 4 26.85 -0.56 -19.05
CA ARG A 4 27.90 -1.37 -18.40
C ARG A 4 27.83 -1.17 -16.90
N CYS A 5 27.56 -2.25 -16.18
CA CYS A 5 27.60 -2.23 -14.72
C CYS A 5 29.05 -2.29 -14.20
N PRO A 6 29.33 -1.71 -13.01
CA PRO A 6 30.60 -1.84 -12.31
C PRO A 6 31.00 -3.31 -12.04
N ALA A 7 32.28 -3.54 -11.73
CA ALA A 7 32.79 -4.87 -11.43
C ALA A 7 32.01 -5.55 -10.30
N ASN A 8 31.67 -6.83 -10.48
CA ASN A 8 30.83 -7.67 -9.61
C ASN A 8 29.32 -7.37 -9.58
N LEU A 9 28.84 -6.40 -10.36
CA LEU A 9 27.42 -6.18 -10.57
C LEU A 9 26.97 -6.74 -11.94
N ALA A 10 25.69 -7.08 -12.04
CA ALA A 10 25.01 -7.44 -13.28
C ALA A 10 23.80 -6.52 -13.47
N PHE A 11 23.37 -6.34 -14.72
CA PHE A 11 22.21 -5.51 -15.04
C PHE A 11 20.93 -6.33 -14.89
N ASP A 12 20.02 -5.89 -14.03
CA ASP A 12 18.69 -6.47 -13.90
C ASP A 12 17.74 -5.80 -14.91
N ILE A 13 17.28 -6.57 -15.89
CA ILE A 13 16.41 -6.11 -16.98
C ILE A 13 15.02 -5.70 -16.48
N TYR A 14 14.53 -6.26 -15.38
CA TYR A 14 13.23 -5.89 -14.82
C TYR A 14 13.31 -4.62 -13.99
N ARG A 15 14.37 -4.47 -13.18
CA ARG A 15 14.60 -3.28 -12.35
C ARG A 15 15.25 -2.12 -13.11
N GLN A 16 15.82 -2.38 -14.28
CA GLN A 16 16.60 -1.42 -15.07
C GLN A 16 17.79 -0.81 -14.28
N THR A 17 18.36 -1.59 -13.36
CA THR A 17 19.46 -1.17 -12.47
C THR A 17 20.56 -2.22 -12.41
N CYS A 18 21.75 -1.83 -11.92
CA CYS A 18 22.83 -2.77 -11.64
C CYS A 18 22.69 -3.29 -10.19
N ASP A 19 22.62 -4.61 -10.02
CA ASP A 19 22.56 -5.29 -8.72
C ASP A 19 23.65 -6.37 -8.64
N TRP A 20 23.92 -6.90 -7.46
CA TRP A 20 24.88 -7.97 -7.26
C TRP A 20 24.53 -9.19 -8.10
N LYS A 21 25.54 -9.79 -8.74
CA LYS A 21 25.36 -10.95 -9.64
C LYS A 21 24.55 -12.10 -9.03
N THR A 22 24.59 -12.28 -7.71
CA THR A 22 23.81 -13.30 -6.98
C THR A 22 22.31 -13.01 -6.94
N ASN A 23 21.93 -11.73 -7.01
CA ASN A 23 20.54 -11.27 -6.93
C ASN A 23 19.90 -11.17 -8.32
N VAL A 24 20.71 -10.94 -9.36
CA VAL A 24 20.23 -10.80 -10.75
C VAL A 24 19.97 -12.16 -11.37
N LYS A 25 18.70 -12.58 -11.37
CA LYS A 25 18.27 -13.88 -11.95
C LYS A 25 17.93 -13.84 -13.44
N ASN A 26 18.03 -12.68 -14.08
CA ASN A 26 17.61 -12.44 -15.47
C ASN A 26 18.76 -12.02 -16.40
N CYS A 27 20.01 -12.34 -16.03
CA CYS A 27 21.22 -11.99 -16.80
C CYS A 27 21.20 -12.52 -18.25
N ASP A 28 20.46 -13.60 -18.51
CA ASP A 28 20.41 -14.27 -19.82
C ASP A 28 19.35 -13.69 -20.77
N LYS A 29 18.50 -12.78 -20.29
CA LYS A 29 17.49 -12.14 -21.13
C LYS A 29 18.12 -10.95 -21.85
N LEU A 30 17.66 -10.61 -23.04
CA LEU A 30 18.15 -9.46 -23.81
C LEU A 30 17.19 -8.27 -23.76
N GLU A 31 15.91 -8.54 -23.58
CA GLU A 31 14.85 -7.54 -23.50
C GLU A 31 13.67 -8.05 -22.65
N LYS A 32 12.88 -7.12 -22.13
CA LYS A 32 11.60 -7.46 -21.49
C LYS A 32 10.63 -7.91 -22.60
N PRO A 33 9.93 -9.05 -22.45
CA PRO A 33 8.98 -9.51 -23.47
C PRO A 33 7.92 -8.43 -23.70
N ARG A 34 7.70 -8.08 -24.97
CA ARG A 34 6.61 -7.18 -25.36
C ARG A 34 5.28 -7.90 -25.17
N LYS A 35 4.54 -7.48 -24.16
CA LYS A 35 3.17 -7.94 -23.91
C LYS A 35 2.23 -7.35 -24.97
N VAL A 36 1.33 -8.17 -25.51
CA VAL A 36 0.28 -7.71 -26.41
C VAL A 36 -0.76 -6.96 -25.57
N LEU A 37 -1.10 -5.74 -25.97
CA LEU A 37 -2.08 -4.92 -25.26
C LEU A 37 -3.47 -5.11 -25.87
N PRO A 38 -4.53 -5.00 -25.06
CA PRO A 38 -5.89 -5.06 -25.55
C PRO A 38 -6.29 -3.79 -26.31
N LEU A 39 -7.27 -3.91 -27.20
CA LEU A 39 -7.73 -2.83 -28.07
C LEU A 39 -8.86 -2.02 -27.39
N LEU A 40 -8.53 -1.38 -26.26
CA LEU A 40 -9.51 -0.67 -25.42
C LEU A 40 -9.78 0.78 -25.87
N ARG A 41 -8.87 1.40 -26.63
CA ARG A 41 -8.97 2.80 -27.08
C ARG A 41 -9.01 2.84 -28.60
N THR A 42 -10.22 2.81 -29.17
CA THR A 42 -10.47 2.84 -30.61
C THR A 42 -11.48 3.93 -30.97
N ASP A 43 -11.41 4.45 -32.20
CA ASP A 43 -12.32 5.51 -32.69
C ASP A 43 -13.79 5.03 -32.74
N GLU A 44 -13.99 3.73 -33.02
CA GLU A 44 -15.30 3.06 -32.99
C GLU A 44 -15.21 1.82 -32.09
N PRO A 45 -16.26 1.48 -31.32
CA PRO A 45 -16.27 0.30 -30.47
C PRO A 45 -16.24 -0.98 -31.31
N ILE A 46 -15.18 -1.77 -31.15
CA ILE A 46 -15.02 -3.07 -31.86
C ILE A 46 -16.04 -4.10 -31.35
N CYS A 47 -16.32 -4.07 -30.05
CA CYS A 47 -17.15 -5.04 -29.36
C CYS A 47 -18.49 -4.44 -28.90
N PRO A 48 -19.54 -5.28 -28.75
CA PRO A 48 -20.81 -4.88 -28.14
C PRO A 48 -20.65 -4.37 -26.70
N GLU A 49 -21.69 -3.73 -26.16
CA GLU A 49 -21.72 -3.32 -24.75
C GLU A 49 -21.39 -4.49 -23.80
N GLN A 50 -20.69 -4.19 -22.71
CA GLN A 50 -20.17 -5.16 -21.71
C GLN A 50 -19.09 -6.14 -22.20
N LYS A 51 -18.64 -6.02 -23.46
CA LYS A 51 -17.50 -6.79 -23.97
C LYS A 51 -16.36 -5.86 -24.35
N LEU A 52 -15.13 -6.37 -24.23
CA LEU A 52 -13.91 -5.64 -24.54
C LEU A 52 -13.04 -6.44 -25.52
N ALA A 53 -12.29 -5.72 -26.35
CA ALA A 53 -11.49 -6.31 -27.41
C ALA A 53 -10.09 -6.70 -26.91
N CYS A 54 -9.76 -7.97 -27.04
CA CYS A 54 -8.40 -8.50 -26.97
C CYS A 54 -7.51 -7.85 -28.04
N GLY A 55 -6.19 -7.98 -27.90
CA GLY A 55 -5.18 -7.50 -28.85
C GLY A 55 -5.32 -8.11 -30.26
N ASN A 56 -5.84 -9.33 -30.34
CA ASN A 56 -6.17 -10.03 -31.58
C ASN A 56 -7.54 -9.65 -32.19
N GLY A 57 -8.31 -8.77 -31.53
CA GLY A 57 -9.65 -8.36 -31.95
C GLY A 57 -10.81 -9.27 -31.49
N GLU A 58 -10.53 -10.33 -30.71
CA GLU A 58 -11.56 -11.16 -30.09
C GLU A 58 -12.30 -10.39 -28.97
N CYS A 59 -13.61 -10.55 -28.86
CA CYS A 59 -14.42 -9.89 -27.84
C CYS A 59 -14.75 -10.86 -26.70
N ILE A 60 -14.27 -10.56 -25.50
CA ILE A 60 -14.61 -11.30 -24.27
C ILE A 60 -15.34 -10.37 -23.29
N ASP A 61 -15.95 -10.94 -22.26
CA ASP A 61 -16.70 -10.16 -21.27
C ASP A 61 -15.77 -9.26 -20.46
N LYS A 62 -16.24 -8.05 -20.11
CA LYS A 62 -15.43 -7.03 -19.43
C LYS A 62 -14.87 -7.54 -18.09
N GLU A 63 -15.62 -8.36 -17.38
CA GLU A 63 -15.26 -8.93 -16.08
C GLU A 63 -14.10 -9.93 -16.16
N LEU A 64 -13.83 -10.47 -17.36
CA LEU A 64 -12.71 -11.40 -17.59
C LEU A 64 -11.37 -10.66 -17.74
N PHE A 65 -11.37 -9.35 -17.93
CA PHE A 65 -10.12 -8.59 -17.98
C PHE A 65 -9.52 -8.45 -16.59
N CYS A 66 -8.21 -8.70 -16.47
CA CYS A 66 -7.44 -8.56 -15.24
C CYS A 66 -7.98 -9.43 -14.11
N ASN A 67 -8.32 -10.68 -14.43
CA ASN A 67 -8.84 -11.70 -13.51
C ASN A 67 -7.80 -12.80 -13.19
N GLU A 68 -6.54 -12.61 -13.61
CA GLU A 68 -5.40 -13.53 -13.49
C GLU A 68 -5.44 -14.80 -14.35
N THR A 69 -6.48 -14.93 -15.17
CA THR A 69 -6.66 -16.07 -16.07
C THR A 69 -6.59 -15.55 -17.51
N PRO A 70 -5.60 -15.98 -18.31
CA PRO A 70 -5.57 -15.61 -19.73
C PRO A 70 -6.78 -16.19 -20.47
N ASP A 71 -7.78 -15.36 -20.72
CA ASP A 71 -9.01 -15.68 -21.42
C ASP A 71 -8.90 -15.30 -22.91
N CYS A 72 -8.15 -14.25 -23.24
CA CYS A 72 -7.79 -13.96 -24.62
C CYS A 72 -6.80 -15.00 -25.17
N LYS A 73 -6.93 -15.41 -26.43
CA LYS A 73 -5.96 -16.32 -27.09
C LYS A 73 -4.53 -15.77 -27.11
N ASP A 74 -4.36 -14.46 -27.08
CA ASP A 74 -3.08 -13.76 -27.02
C ASP A 74 -2.68 -13.31 -25.60
N GLY A 75 -3.52 -13.60 -24.58
CA GLY A 75 -3.35 -13.21 -23.19
C GLY A 75 -3.29 -11.70 -22.95
N SER A 76 -3.87 -10.90 -23.85
CA SER A 76 -3.84 -9.44 -23.80
C SER A 76 -4.72 -8.83 -22.70
N ASP A 77 -5.74 -9.55 -22.27
CA ASP A 77 -6.62 -9.24 -21.14
C ASP A 77 -5.86 -9.04 -19.82
N GLU A 78 -4.76 -9.77 -19.61
CA GLU A 78 -3.95 -9.71 -18.38
C GLU A 78 -2.73 -8.76 -18.48
N ASN A 79 -2.69 -7.92 -19.52
CA ASN A 79 -1.53 -7.07 -19.81
C ASN A 79 -1.75 -5.57 -19.57
N ALA A 80 -2.97 -5.16 -19.24
CA ALA A 80 -3.34 -3.77 -18.99
C ALA A 80 -4.07 -3.64 -17.64
N CYS A 81 -3.41 -4.05 -16.56
CA CYS A 81 -4.01 -4.18 -15.22
C CYS A 81 -3.44 -3.20 -14.19
N ASP A 82 -2.79 -2.13 -14.65
CA ASP A 82 -2.34 -1.05 -13.77
C ASP A 82 -3.45 -0.01 -13.55
N VAL A 83 -3.21 0.90 -12.61
CA VAL A 83 -4.16 1.96 -12.20
C VAL A 83 -4.64 2.81 -13.40
N GLU A 84 -3.85 2.95 -14.45
CA GLU A 84 -4.15 3.82 -15.59
C GLU A 84 -4.81 3.09 -16.77
N SER A 85 -4.55 1.79 -16.91
CA SER A 85 -4.93 0.99 -18.07
C SER A 85 -5.99 -0.07 -17.79
N ASP A 86 -6.26 -0.39 -16.51
CA ASP A 86 -7.29 -1.37 -16.14
C ASP A 86 -8.68 -0.91 -16.64
N PRO A 87 -9.34 -1.69 -17.51
CA PRO A 87 -10.68 -1.36 -18.00
C PRO A 87 -11.78 -1.43 -16.92
N ASN A 88 -11.48 -2.14 -15.82
CA ASN A 88 -12.31 -2.30 -14.64
C ASN A 88 -11.88 -1.36 -13.50
N ARG A 89 -11.03 -0.36 -13.79
CA ARG A 89 -10.54 0.58 -12.77
C ARG A 89 -11.67 1.34 -12.08
N ALA A 90 -11.41 1.72 -10.83
CA ALA A 90 -12.28 2.60 -10.06
C ALA A 90 -12.50 3.93 -10.81
N PRO A 91 -13.72 4.51 -10.75
CA PRO A 91 -13.98 5.81 -11.33
C PRO A 91 -13.25 6.91 -10.57
N GLU A 92 -13.10 8.08 -11.19
CA GLU A 92 -12.64 9.29 -10.50
C GLU A 92 -13.59 9.65 -9.36
N CYS A 93 -13.07 10.29 -8.32
CA CYS A 93 -13.85 10.69 -7.15
C CYS A 93 -15.12 11.46 -7.54
N ASP A 94 -16.28 10.90 -7.17
CA ASP A 94 -17.57 11.58 -7.25
C ASP A 94 -18.04 11.96 -5.83
N PRO A 95 -17.92 13.25 -5.43
CA PRO A 95 -18.34 13.71 -4.11
C PRO A 95 -19.84 13.55 -3.83
N ALA A 96 -20.67 13.37 -4.86
CA ALA A 96 -22.11 13.14 -4.68
C ALA A 96 -22.42 11.70 -4.27
N GLN A 97 -21.57 10.75 -4.66
CA GLN A 97 -21.69 9.33 -4.30
C GLN A 97 -20.83 8.96 -3.08
N CYS A 98 -19.68 9.63 -2.90
CA CYS A 98 -18.78 9.41 -1.76
C CYS A 98 -19.24 10.19 -0.53
N LEU A 99 -20.14 9.59 0.23
CA LEU A 99 -20.71 10.23 1.44
C LEU A 99 -20.06 9.68 2.72
N ARG A 100 -19.87 10.57 3.69
CA ARG A 100 -19.40 10.23 5.04
C ARG A 100 -20.52 9.56 5.85
N PRO A 101 -20.18 8.70 6.84
CA PRO A 101 -18.84 8.35 7.30
C PRO A 101 -18.14 7.22 6.52
N GLU A 102 -18.80 6.56 5.58
CA GLU A 102 -18.30 5.35 4.92
C GLU A 102 -17.29 5.65 3.81
N CYS A 103 -17.36 6.83 3.20
CA CYS A 103 -16.50 7.23 2.10
C CYS A 103 -15.91 8.63 2.30
N MET A 104 -14.64 8.79 1.92
CA MET A 104 -13.95 10.07 1.82
C MET A 104 -13.08 10.07 0.57
N CYS A 105 -13.32 11.03 -0.33
CA CYS A 105 -12.43 11.29 -1.44
C CYS A 105 -12.47 12.79 -1.81
N SER A 106 -11.44 13.24 -2.50
CA SER A 106 -11.42 14.52 -3.19
C SER A 106 -10.58 14.39 -4.46
N ALA A 107 -10.75 15.31 -5.41
CA ALA A 107 -10.10 15.21 -6.72
C ALA A 107 -8.57 15.09 -6.64
N ASP A 108 -7.94 15.73 -5.65
CA ASP A 108 -6.49 15.75 -5.45
C ASP A 108 -6.06 15.25 -4.05
N GLY A 109 -7.00 14.77 -3.24
CA GLY A 109 -6.71 14.24 -1.89
C GLY A 109 -6.36 15.30 -0.85
N THR A 110 -6.38 16.59 -1.18
CA THR A 110 -5.90 17.66 -0.27
C THR A 110 -7.02 18.34 0.54
N ARG A 111 -8.28 18.05 0.20
CA ARG A 111 -9.44 18.70 0.83
C ARG A 111 -9.63 18.23 2.27
N ILE A 112 -9.73 19.18 3.19
CA ILE A 112 -9.97 18.91 4.61
C ILE A 112 -11.33 18.22 4.81
N PRO A 113 -11.37 17.07 5.51
CA PRO A 113 -12.61 16.39 5.86
C PRO A 113 -13.62 17.31 6.55
N GLY A 114 -14.86 17.32 6.05
CA GLY A 114 -15.93 18.12 6.62
C GLY A 114 -15.88 19.61 6.31
N GLU A 115 -15.02 20.04 5.36
CA GLU A 115 -14.91 21.43 4.91
C GLU A 115 -14.57 22.41 6.03
N LEU A 116 -13.83 21.94 7.04
CA LEU A 116 -13.35 22.78 8.12
C LEU A 116 -12.31 23.78 7.60
N GLU A 117 -12.27 24.96 8.21
CA GLU A 117 -11.17 25.90 7.99
C GLU A 117 -9.87 25.33 8.57
N VAL A 118 -8.74 25.65 7.93
CA VAL A 118 -7.40 25.23 8.38
C VAL A 118 -7.17 25.60 9.85
N ALA A 119 -7.58 26.80 10.27
CA ALA A 119 -7.41 27.28 11.64
C ALA A 119 -8.24 26.51 12.68
N GLN A 120 -9.30 25.82 12.26
CA GLN A 120 -10.17 25.03 13.12
C GLN A 120 -9.82 23.54 13.09
N THR A 121 -8.94 23.13 12.19
CA THR A 121 -8.60 21.73 11.97
C THR A 121 -7.50 21.29 12.93
N PRO A 122 -7.74 20.30 13.80
CA PRO A 122 -6.70 19.79 14.68
C PRO A 122 -5.56 19.14 13.89
N GLN A 123 -4.32 19.54 14.16
CA GLN A 123 -3.16 18.84 13.63
C GLN A 123 -3.02 17.47 14.31
N MET A 124 -3.33 16.40 13.58
CA MET A 124 -3.10 15.04 14.04
C MET A 124 -1.69 14.59 13.67
N ILE A 125 -1.05 13.82 14.56
CA ILE A 125 0.25 13.21 14.34
C ILE A 125 0.13 11.74 14.71
N THR A 126 0.32 10.85 13.76
CA THR A 126 0.28 9.39 13.96
C THR A 126 1.70 8.87 14.09
N ILE A 127 2.15 8.62 15.32
CA ILE A 127 3.45 7.99 15.58
C ILE A 127 3.28 6.49 15.44
N THR A 128 4.01 5.88 14.51
CA THR A 128 3.90 4.44 14.23
C THR A 128 5.22 3.72 14.38
N PHE A 129 5.18 2.49 14.90
CA PHE A 129 6.34 1.60 14.97
C PHE A 129 6.03 0.31 14.22
N ASN A 130 7.00 -0.16 13.42
CA ASN A 130 6.87 -1.38 12.64
C ASN A 130 7.78 -2.48 13.24
N GLY A 131 7.37 -3.74 13.08
CA GLY A 131 8.20 -4.89 13.39
C GLY A 131 7.86 -5.58 14.71
N ALA A 132 8.84 -6.30 15.27
CA ALA A 132 8.64 -7.10 16.46
C ALA A 132 8.65 -6.26 17.74
N VAL A 133 7.71 -6.50 18.65
CA VAL A 133 7.69 -5.87 19.98
C VAL A 133 8.32 -6.84 20.98
N ASN A 134 9.46 -6.47 21.58
CA ASN A 134 10.21 -7.36 22.46
C ASN A 134 11.02 -6.57 23.51
N THR A 135 11.94 -7.26 24.19
CA THR A 135 12.79 -6.64 25.22
C THR A 135 13.76 -5.58 24.69
N ASP A 136 14.02 -5.55 23.39
CA ASP A 136 14.98 -4.62 22.79
C ASP A 136 14.39 -3.21 22.65
N ASN A 137 13.05 -3.09 22.59
CA ASN A 137 12.36 -1.84 22.32
C ASN A 137 11.28 -1.44 23.33
N ILE A 138 10.86 -2.33 24.23
CA ILE A 138 9.82 -2.02 25.22
C ILE A 138 10.19 -0.85 26.14
N ASP A 139 11.45 -0.77 26.59
CA ASP A 139 11.91 0.31 27.46
C ASP A 139 11.85 1.67 26.75
N LEU A 140 12.17 1.69 25.44
CA LEU A 140 12.04 2.88 24.61
C LEU A 140 10.57 3.31 24.46
N TYR A 141 9.66 2.36 24.28
CA TYR A 141 8.23 2.67 24.19
C TYR A 141 7.69 3.23 25.49
N ASP A 142 8.15 2.72 26.64
CA ASP A 142 7.79 3.26 27.96
C ASP A 142 8.31 4.68 28.16
N ASP A 143 9.51 4.98 27.67
CA ASP A 143 10.11 6.32 27.69
C ASP A 143 9.41 7.32 26.75
N ILE A 144 8.78 6.86 25.67
CA ILE A 144 8.03 7.69 24.71
C ILE A 144 6.57 7.88 25.14
N PHE A 145 5.89 6.83 25.56
CA PHE A 145 4.47 6.83 25.90
C PHE A 145 4.24 6.95 27.41
N THR A 146 4.96 7.89 28.04
CA THR A 146 4.80 8.23 29.45
C THR A 146 3.45 8.89 29.72
N SER A 147 2.93 8.74 30.93
CA SER A 147 1.71 9.42 31.37
C SER A 147 1.82 10.95 31.45
N SER A 148 3.04 11.50 31.42
CA SER A 148 3.30 12.93 31.45
C SER A 148 3.12 13.63 30.10
N ARG A 149 3.18 12.89 28.98
CA ARG A 149 2.94 13.46 27.65
C ARG A 149 1.45 13.37 27.32
N ILE A 150 0.77 14.51 27.40
CA ILE A 150 -0.69 14.62 27.21
C ILE A 150 -1.06 15.47 26.00
N ASN A 151 -2.14 15.07 25.33
CA ASN A 151 -2.82 15.85 24.29
C ASN A 151 -3.59 17.02 24.92
N PRO A 152 -4.01 18.02 24.11
CA PRO A 152 -4.80 19.17 24.59
C PRO A 152 -6.12 18.81 25.27
N ASN A 153 -6.66 17.61 25.00
CA ASN A 153 -7.87 17.09 25.66
C ASN A 153 -7.60 16.45 27.03
N GLY A 154 -6.35 16.41 27.50
CA GLY A 154 -5.96 15.81 28.79
C GLY A 154 -5.69 14.31 28.74
N CYS A 155 -5.93 13.64 27.61
CA CYS A 155 -5.57 12.22 27.45
C CYS A 155 -4.08 12.07 27.15
N PRO A 156 -3.39 11.02 27.63
CA PRO A 156 -2.01 10.80 27.25
C PRO A 156 -1.87 10.47 25.76
N ILE A 157 -0.72 10.77 25.16
CA ILE A 157 -0.46 10.48 23.74
C ILE A 157 -0.48 8.96 23.49
N ARG A 158 -0.74 8.56 22.24
CA ARG A 158 -0.81 7.17 21.80
C ARG A 158 -0.04 6.99 20.50
N GLY A 159 0.40 5.76 20.25
CA GLY A 159 0.97 5.35 18.98
C GLY A 159 0.24 4.14 18.39
N THR A 160 0.59 3.83 17.15
CA THR A 160 0.10 2.65 16.43
C THR A 160 1.27 1.70 16.18
N PHE A 161 1.12 0.44 16.55
CA PHE A 161 2.17 -0.58 16.42
C PHE A 161 1.75 -1.59 15.35
N PHE A 162 2.45 -1.58 14.21
CA PHE A 162 2.30 -2.59 13.18
C PHE A 162 3.21 -3.77 13.53
N VAL A 163 2.62 -4.80 14.15
CA VAL A 163 3.37 -5.89 14.80
C VAL A 163 3.60 -7.05 13.83
N SER A 164 4.86 -7.46 13.67
CA SER A 164 5.22 -8.70 12.97
C SER A 164 5.31 -9.88 13.95
N HIS A 165 5.03 -11.10 13.51
CA HIS A 165 5.01 -12.27 14.42
C HIS A 165 6.39 -12.63 15.00
N LYS A 166 7.40 -12.75 14.12
CA LYS A 166 8.70 -13.32 14.50
C LYS A 166 9.36 -12.50 15.62
N TYR A 167 9.77 -13.16 16.70
CA TYR A 167 10.42 -12.58 17.89
C TYR A 167 9.55 -11.63 18.75
N THR A 168 8.26 -11.51 18.46
CA THR A 168 7.35 -10.67 19.27
C THR A 168 7.00 -11.34 20.60
N ASN A 169 7.10 -10.57 21.68
CA ASN A 169 6.57 -10.89 22.99
C ASN A 169 5.11 -10.41 23.09
N TYR A 170 4.15 -11.33 22.98
CA TYR A 170 2.73 -10.99 23.00
C TYR A 170 2.21 -10.48 24.34
N SER A 171 2.89 -10.74 25.46
CA SER A 171 2.55 -10.09 26.74
C SER A 171 2.87 -8.59 26.71
N ALA A 172 3.93 -8.20 26.01
CA ALA A 172 4.25 -6.78 25.80
C ALA A 172 3.22 -6.11 24.86
N VAL A 173 2.83 -6.81 23.78
CA VAL A 173 1.76 -6.33 22.87
C VAL A 173 0.44 -6.13 23.62
N GLN A 174 0.07 -7.09 24.48
CA GLN A 174 -1.11 -6.98 25.34
C GLN A 174 -1.03 -5.74 26.24
N GLU A 175 0.13 -5.47 26.86
CA GLU A 175 0.30 -4.31 27.72
C GLU A 175 0.23 -2.99 26.94
N LEU A 176 0.82 -2.91 25.73
CA LEU A 176 0.70 -1.75 24.85
C LEU A 176 -0.76 -1.46 24.50
N HIS A 177 -1.52 -2.50 24.13
CA HIS A 177 -2.96 -2.40 23.86
C HIS A 177 -3.74 -1.96 25.10
N ARG A 178 -3.48 -2.57 26.27
CA ARG A 178 -4.11 -2.21 27.55
C ARG A 178 -3.89 -0.76 27.94
N ARG A 179 -2.73 -0.17 27.58
CA ARG A 179 -2.43 1.26 27.78
C ARG A 179 -3.13 2.17 26.76
N GLY A 180 -3.82 1.60 25.79
CA GLY A 180 -4.64 2.27 24.79
C GLY A 180 -3.89 2.63 23.52
N ASN A 181 -2.70 2.05 23.28
CA ASN A 181 -2.06 2.14 21.97
C ASN A 181 -2.78 1.21 20.99
N GLU A 182 -2.77 1.59 19.72
CA GLU A 182 -3.35 0.76 18.67
C GLU A 182 -2.38 -0.36 18.27
N ILE A 183 -2.92 -1.56 18.06
CA ILE A 183 -2.17 -2.70 17.53
C ILE A 183 -2.73 -3.05 16.15
N ALA A 184 -1.85 -3.13 15.17
CA ALA A 184 -2.13 -3.42 13.77
C ALA A 184 -1.19 -4.54 13.27
N VAL A 185 -1.48 -5.09 12.08
CA VAL A 185 -0.76 -6.25 11.55
C VAL A 185 0.37 -5.84 10.59
N PHE A 186 1.55 -6.44 10.75
CA PHE A 186 2.72 -6.27 9.87
C PHE A 186 3.28 -7.61 9.38
N SER A 187 2.38 -8.48 8.90
CA SER A 187 2.63 -9.86 8.46
C SER A 187 3.13 -10.84 9.53
N ILE A 188 3.16 -12.14 9.20
CA ILE A 188 3.75 -13.17 10.06
C ILE A 188 5.25 -13.28 9.78
N THR A 189 5.59 -13.52 8.52
CA THR A 189 6.93 -13.99 8.16
C THR A 189 7.91 -12.87 7.88
N HIS A 190 7.40 -11.69 7.49
CA HIS A 190 8.21 -10.56 7.02
C HIS A 190 9.25 -11.01 5.97
N LYS A 191 8.85 -11.83 4.98
CA LYS A 191 9.76 -12.35 3.95
C LYS A 191 10.57 -11.23 3.30
N ASP A 192 11.87 -11.46 3.21
CA ASP A 192 12.84 -10.47 2.73
C ASP A 192 12.72 -10.14 1.24
N ASN A 193 12.08 -11.00 0.44
CA ASN A 193 11.90 -10.76 -0.98
C ASN A 193 10.77 -9.76 -1.22
N PRO A 194 11.03 -8.53 -1.70
CA PRO A 194 9.96 -7.54 -1.90
C PRO A 194 8.95 -7.94 -2.99
N ASP A 195 9.38 -8.76 -3.96
CA ASP A 195 8.50 -9.26 -5.02
C ASP A 195 7.47 -10.27 -4.48
N TYR A 196 7.74 -10.91 -3.34
CA TYR A 196 6.76 -11.78 -2.67
C TYR A 196 5.48 -11.00 -2.30
N TRP A 197 5.65 -9.75 -1.87
CA TRP A 197 4.54 -8.89 -1.48
C TRP A 197 3.86 -8.28 -2.70
N SER A 198 4.64 -7.68 -3.62
CA SER A 198 4.07 -7.04 -4.80
C SER A 198 3.44 -8.01 -5.79
N GLN A 199 3.81 -9.30 -5.79
CA GLN A 199 3.22 -10.34 -6.66
C GLN A 199 2.49 -11.42 -5.85
N GLY A 200 2.30 -11.21 -4.54
CA GLY A 200 1.67 -12.18 -3.66
C GLY A 200 0.26 -12.51 -4.13
N SER A 201 -0.12 -13.78 -4.02
CA SER A 201 -1.49 -14.23 -4.27
C SER A 201 -2.45 -13.76 -3.17
N HIS A 202 -3.75 -13.86 -3.41
CA HIS A 202 -4.75 -13.64 -2.36
C HIS A 202 -4.48 -14.53 -1.13
N GLU A 203 -4.15 -15.80 -1.34
CA GLU A 203 -3.83 -16.75 -0.26
C GLU A 203 -2.57 -16.35 0.53
N ASP A 204 -1.56 -15.76 -0.13
CA ASP A 204 -0.37 -15.23 0.53
C ASP A 204 -0.76 -14.08 1.48
N TRP A 205 -1.51 -13.09 0.99
CA TRP A 205 -1.98 -11.96 1.79
C TRP A 205 -2.88 -12.40 2.94
N LEU A 206 -3.76 -13.37 2.69
CA LEU A 206 -4.66 -13.94 3.70
C LEU A 206 -3.85 -14.62 4.82
N SER A 207 -2.90 -15.46 4.44
CA SER A 207 -2.05 -16.20 5.39
C SER A 207 -1.18 -15.26 6.22
N GLU A 208 -0.64 -14.21 5.62
CA GLU A 208 0.25 -13.25 6.29
C GLU A 208 -0.50 -12.25 7.16
N MET A 209 -1.60 -11.66 6.68
CA MET A 209 -2.28 -10.57 7.39
C MET A 209 -3.41 -11.07 8.30
N ALA A 210 -4.35 -11.85 7.78
CA ALA A 210 -5.43 -12.38 8.61
C ALA A 210 -4.88 -13.42 9.61
N GLY A 211 -3.93 -14.24 9.18
CA GLY A 211 -3.18 -15.12 10.09
C GLY A 211 -2.43 -14.32 11.18
N GLY A 212 -1.79 -13.21 10.80
CA GLY A 212 -1.14 -12.30 11.75
C GLY A 212 -2.11 -11.74 12.81
N ARG A 213 -3.30 -11.29 12.38
CA ARG A 213 -4.37 -10.85 13.30
C ARG A 213 -4.76 -11.94 14.29
N LEU A 214 -5.03 -13.17 13.80
CA LEU A 214 -5.41 -14.30 14.66
C LEU A 214 -4.33 -14.64 15.70
N ILE A 215 -3.06 -14.55 15.33
CA ILE A 215 -1.95 -14.76 16.26
C ILE A 215 -1.96 -13.66 17.33
N ILE A 216 -2.08 -12.39 16.96
CA ILE A 216 -2.13 -11.28 17.93
C ILE A 216 -3.33 -11.44 18.86
N GLU A 217 -4.54 -11.64 18.35
CA GLU A 217 -5.77 -11.83 19.15
C GLU A 217 -5.60 -12.95 20.18
N LYS A 218 -5.09 -14.11 19.73
CA LYS A 218 -4.93 -15.29 20.56
C LYS A 218 -3.83 -15.13 21.62
N PHE A 219 -2.65 -14.66 21.24
CA PHE A 219 -1.49 -14.66 22.13
C PHE A 219 -1.37 -13.39 22.97
N ALA A 220 -1.91 -12.25 22.52
CA ALA A 220 -2.05 -11.03 23.32
C ALA A 220 -3.41 -10.93 24.04
N ASN A 221 -4.32 -11.88 23.82
CA ASN A 221 -5.65 -11.93 24.42
C ASN A 221 -6.44 -10.62 24.23
N ILE A 222 -6.50 -10.15 22.98
CA ILE A 222 -7.26 -8.98 22.55
C ILE A 222 -8.54 -9.49 21.90
N THR A 223 -9.71 -9.15 22.46
CA THR A 223 -11.01 -9.74 22.08
C THR A 223 -12.07 -8.72 21.70
N ASP A 224 -11.70 -7.45 21.58
CA ASP A 224 -12.60 -6.32 21.27
C ASP A 224 -12.63 -5.98 19.77
N ASN A 225 -12.06 -6.85 18.93
CA ASN A 225 -11.95 -6.70 17.48
C ASN A 225 -11.25 -5.39 17.05
N SER A 226 -10.35 -4.87 17.88
CA SER A 226 -9.64 -3.60 17.62
C SER A 226 -8.44 -3.71 16.67
N ILE A 227 -8.06 -4.92 16.24
CA ILE A 227 -6.93 -5.14 15.32
C ILE A 227 -7.44 -5.03 13.88
N ILE A 228 -7.50 -3.78 13.41
CA ILE A 228 -8.19 -3.40 12.16
C ILE A 228 -7.29 -2.79 11.09
N GLY A 229 -6.03 -2.49 11.42
CA GLY A 229 -5.05 -1.91 10.52
C GLY A 229 -4.09 -2.93 9.91
N VAL A 230 -3.67 -2.67 8.67
CA VAL A 230 -2.63 -3.43 7.96
C VAL A 230 -1.52 -2.49 7.49
N ARG A 231 -0.28 -2.96 7.56
CA ARG A 231 0.84 -2.40 6.79
C ARG A 231 1.62 -3.51 6.13
N ALA A 232 1.94 -3.32 4.86
CA ALA A 232 2.72 -4.23 4.05
C ALA A 232 4.23 -4.08 4.34
N PRO A 233 4.98 -5.16 4.55
CA PRO A 233 6.43 -5.11 4.68
C PRO A 233 7.11 -4.42 3.50
N TYR A 234 8.13 -3.61 3.79
CA TYR A 234 8.87 -2.81 2.81
C TYR A 234 8.00 -1.83 1.99
N LEU A 235 6.81 -1.48 2.50
CA LEU A 235 5.76 -0.73 1.81
C LEU A 235 5.42 -1.30 0.42
N ARG A 236 5.48 -2.63 0.28
CA ARG A 236 5.21 -3.32 -0.98
C ARG A 236 3.73 -3.64 -1.13
N VAL A 237 3.02 -2.68 -1.71
CA VAL A 237 1.59 -2.82 -2.05
C VAL A 237 1.37 -3.99 -3.01
N GLY A 238 0.32 -4.77 -2.75
CA GLY A 238 -0.02 -6.02 -3.43
C GLY A 238 -1.08 -5.92 -4.53
N GLY A 239 -1.27 -4.75 -5.13
CA GLY A 239 -2.33 -4.50 -6.13
C GLY A 239 -3.72 -4.72 -5.54
N ASN A 240 -4.69 -5.10 -6.38
CA ASN A 240 -6.06 -5.37 -5.92
C ASN A 240 -6.14 -6.49 -4.87
N LYS A 241 -5.28 -7.51 -4.97
CA LYS A 241 -5.31 -8.70 -4.10
C LYS A 241 -5.20 -8.39 -2.61
N GLN A 242 -4.33 -7.45 -2.26
CA GLN A 242 -4.18 -7.01 -0.88
C GLN A 242 -5.50 -6.45 -0.35
N PHE A 243 -6.15 -5.58 -1.12
CA PHE A 243 -7.36 -4.89 -0.70
C PHE A 243 -8.62 -5.75 -0.80
N GLU A 244 -8.68 -6.68 -1.74
CA GLU A 244 -9.72 -7.73 -1.82
C GLU A 244 -9.68 -8.60 -0.55
N MET A 245 -8.50 -9.11 -0.20
CA MET A 245 -8.30 -9.86 1.04
C MET A 245 -8.69 -9.01 2.25
N MET A 246 -8.28 -7.74 2.30
CA MET A 246 -8.63 -6.86 3.42
C MET A 246 -10.14 -6.67 3.56
N ALA A 247 -10.86 -6.47 2.45
CA ALA A 247 -12.31 -6.29 2.46
C ALA A 247 -13.03 -7.57 2.92
N GLU A 248 -12.62 -8.74 2.41
CA GLU A 248 -13.17 -10.03 2.82
C GLU A 248 -12.88 -10.35 4.31
N GLN A 249 -11.71 -9.96 4.79
CA GLN A 249 -11.28 -10.16 6.17
C GLN A 249 -11.69 -9.01 7.10
N VAL A 250 -12.46 -8.05 6.61
CA VAL A 250 -13.02 -6.94 7.40
C VAL A 250 -11.94 -6.13 8.12
N PHE A 251 -10.80 -5.92 7.47
CA PHE A 251 -9.86 -4.86 7.88
C PHE A 251 -10.45 -3.50 7.49
N ILE A 252 -10.12 -2.46 8.26
CA ILE A 252 -10.70 -1.12 8.07
C ILE A 252 -9.79 -0.23 7.24
N TYR A 253 -8.48 -0.28 7.50
CA TYR A 253 -7.53 0.57 6.82
C TYR A 253 -6.21 -0.13 6.49
N ASP A 254 -5.61 0.28 5.37
CA ASP A 254 -4.22 0.04 5.02
C ASP A 254 -3.40 1.31 5.30
N ALA A 255 -2.13 1.13 5.62
CA ALA A 255 -1.18 2.23 5.78
C ALA A 255 0.13 1.89 5.07
N SER A 256 0.03 1.45 3.80
CA SER A 256 1.16 1.00 2.99
C SER A 256 1.39 1.84 1.74
N ILE A 257 0.37 2.56 1.26
CA ILE A 257 0.48 3.37 0.04
C ILE A 257 1.21 4.67 0.38
N THR A 258 2.25 4.96 -0.40
CA THR A 258 3.02 6.20 -0.28
C THR A 258 2.54 7.23 -1.29
N ALA A 259 2.30 8.46 -0.84
CA ALA A 259 2.07 9.61 -1.72
C ALA A 259 3.39 10.37 -1.93
N PRO A 260 3.71 10.77 -3.18
CA PRO A 260 4.92 11.52 -3.46
C PRO A 260 4.92 12.87 -2.75
N LEU A 261 6.12 13.40 -2.49
CA LEU A 261 6.29 14.71 -1.89
C LEU A 261 5.47 15.77 -2.65
N SER A 262 4.61 16.47 -1.92
CA SER A 262 3.70 17.47 -2.44
C SER A 262 3.64 18.66 -1.48
N ARG A 263 3.29 19.83 -2.01
CA ARG A 263 3.23 21.07 -1.20
C ARG A 263 2.15 21.00 -0.11
N VAL A 264 1.03 20.36 -0.43
CA VAL A 264 -0.06 20.10 0.50
C VAL A 264 -0.15 18.58 0.62
N PRO A 265 0.04 18.00 1.81
CA PRO A 265 -0.06 16.56 1.99
C PRO A 265 -1.50 16.10 1.77
N HIS A 266 -1.64 14.82 1.44
CA HIS A 266 -2.92 14.18 1.20
C HIS A 266 -3.55 13.75 2.53
N TRP A 267 -4.86 13.95 2.65
CA TRP A 267 -5.68 13.39 3.72
C TRP A 267 -5.95 11.91 3.46
N PRO A 268 -6.28 11.12 4.51
CA PRO A 268 -6.79 9.76 4.32
C PRO A 268 -8.02 9.75 3.41
N TYR A 269 -8.11 8.73 2.57
CA TYR A 269 -9.19 8.55 1.59
C TYR A 269 -9.63 7.09 1.56
N THR A 270 -10.80 6.81 1.00
CA THR A 270 -11.25 5.44 0.77
C THR A 270 -11.00 5.02 -0.68
N LEU A 271 -10.78 3.73 -0.88
CA LEU A 271 -10.49 3.14 -2.18
C LEU A 271 -11.74 2.78 -2.99
N HIS A 272 -12.91 3.35 -2.66
CA HIS A 272 -14.10 3.22 -3.51
C HIS A 272 -13.90 3.87 -4.88
N PHE A 273 -13.08 4.92 -4.91
CA PHE A 273 -12.72 5.70 -6.10
C PHE A 273 -11.21 5.61 -6.36
N LEU A 274 -10.82 6.08 -7.53
CA LEU A 274 -9.43 6.18 -7.95
C LEU A 274 -8.61 6.98 -6.92
N MET A 275 -7.40 6.52 -6.63
CA MET A 275 -6.49 7.21 -5.73
C MET A 275 -6.18 8.63 -6.24
N PRO A 276 -6.08 9.63 -5.35
CA PRO A 276 -5.87 11.03 -5.72
C PRO A 276 -4.41 11.37 -6.09
N HIS A 277 -3.53 10.37 -6.17
CA HIS A 277 -2.12 10.56 -6.52
C HIS A 277 -1.59 9.35 -7.30
N LYS A 278 -0.43 9.54 -7.93
CA LYS A 278 0.26 8.46 -8.63
C LYS A 278 0.72 7.39 -7.66
N CYS A 279 0.68 6.14 -8.08
CA CYS A 279 1.31 5.04 -7.35
C CYS A 279 2.81 5.32 -7.22
N ASN A 280 3.28 5.61 -6.01
CA ASN A 280 4.67 5.92 -5.72
C ASN A 280 5.30 4.79 -4.90
N GLY A 281 6.58 4.47 -5.18
CA GLY A 281 7.32 3.39 -4.52
C GLY A 281 7.77 2.25 -5.44
N ASN A 282 8.75 1.47 -4.95
CA ASN A 282 9.57 0.53 -5.75
C ASN A 282 8.82 -0.69 -6.33
N GLY A 283 7.52 -0.86 -6.08
CA GLY A 283 6.70 -1.98 -6.56
C GLY A 283 5.69 -1.63 -7.65
N GLY A 284 5.23 -0.37 -7.72
CA GLY A 284 4.28 0.12 -8.75
C GLY A 284 2.93 -0.60 -8.83
N ASN A 285 2.63 -1.56 -7.94
CA ASN A 285 1.44 -2.39 -7.98
C ASN A 285 0.40 -1.89 -6.96
N CYS A 286 -0.13 -0.68 -7.18
CA CYS A 286 -1.23 -0.14 -6.37
C CYS A 286 -2.60 -0.68 -6.85
N PRO A 287 -3.64 -0.64 -6.01
CA PRO A 287 -4.98 -1.09 -6.43
C PRO A 287 -5.53 -0.22 -7.56
N SER A 288 -6.05 -0.87 -8.60
CA SER A 288 -6.72 -0.21 -9.72
C SER A 288 -8.23 -0.16 -9.54
N ARG A 289 -8.82 -1.11 -8.81
CA ARG A 289 -10.27 -1.32 -8.66
C ARG A 289 -10.81 -0.71 -7.36
N SER A 290 -12.14 -0.66 -7.27
CA SER A 290 -12.85 -0.15 -6.10
C SER A 290 -12.83 -1.15 -4.95
N HIS A 291 -12.34 -0.72 -3.77
CA HIS A 291 -12.29 -1.49 -2.53
C HIS A 291 -12.86 -0.68 -1.36
N PRO A 292 -13.68 -1.26 -0.47
CA PRO A 292 -14.26 -0.56 0.67
C PRO A 292 -13.26 -0.45 1.85
N ILE A 293 -12.05 0.02 1.57
CA ILE A 293 -10.93 0.12 2.53
C ILE A 293 -10.47 1.58 2.62
N TRP A 294 -10.14 2.01 3.83
CA TRP A 294 -9.47 3.29 4.06
C TRP A 294 -7.98 3.17 3.79
N GLU A 295 -7.40 4.16 3.12
CA GLU A 295 -5.97 4.33 3.00
C GLU A 295 -5.52 5.45 3.95
N MET A 296 -4.77 5.07 4.99
CA MET A 296 -4.01 5.99 5.84
C MET A 296 -2.70 6.34 5.14
N VAL A 297 -2.83 7.09 4.05
CA VAL A 297 -1.76 7.39 3.10
C VAL A 297 -0.50 7.94 3.77
N MET A 298 0.65 7.39 3.39
CA MET A 298 1.95 7.82 3.88
C MET A 298 2.50 8.94 2.99
N ASN A 299 2.37 10.19 3.45
CA ASN A 299 2.97 11.33 2.77
C ASN A 299 4.49 11.34 2.96
N GLU A 300 5.26 11.43 1.87
CA GLU A 300 6.71 11.64 1.95
C GLU A 300 7.05 12.93 2.70
N LEU A 301 8.08 12.86 3.55
CA LEU A 301 8.58 14.02 4.28
C LEU A 301 9.64 14.76 3.46
N ASP A 302 9.60 16.09 3.52
CA ASP A 302 10.68 16.90 2.96
C ASP A 302 11.93 16.76 3.83
N ARG A 303 12.99 16.20 3.23
CA ARG A 303 14.28 15.92 3.89
C ARG A 303 15.32 17.02 3.67
N ARG A 304 14.98 18.08 2.93
CA ARG A 304 15.92 19.17 2.65
C ARG A 304 16.14 19.99 3.91
N ASP A 305 17.40 20.23 4.25
CA ASP A 305 17.76 21.11 5.38
C ASP A 305 17.29 22.55 5.12
N ASP A 306 17.33 22.99 3.86
CA ASP A 306 16.67 24.22 3.39
C ASP A 306 15.58 23.89 2.35
N PRO A 307 14.29 24.05 2.68
CA PRO A 307 13.18 23.80 1.75
C PRO A 307 13.17 24.66 0.48
N LYS A 308 13.97 25.73 0.45
CA LYS A 308 14.12 26.64 -0.69
C LYS A 308 15.28 26.25 -1.61
N PHE A 309 16.13 25.32 -1.21
CA PHE A 309 17.27 24.88 -1.97
C PHE A 309 17.10 23.41 -2.37
N ASP A 310 17.12 23.15 -3.67
CA ASP A 310 16.86 21.82 -4.20
C ASP A 310 18.14 20.98 -4.16
N GLU A 311 18.40 20.37 -3.00
CA GLU A 311 19.50 19.43 -2.83
C GLU A 311 19.12 18.03 -3.30
N THR A 312 19.95 17.44 -4.16
CA THR A 312 19.88 16.01 -4.48
C THR A 312 20.40 15.20 -3.31
N LEU A 313 19.54 14.90 -2.34
CA LEU A 313 19.89 14.07 -1.20
C LEU A 313 19.81 12.57 -1.56
N PRO A 314 20.78 11.73 -1.17
CA PRO A 314 20.63 10.27 -1.22
C PRO A 314 19.83 9.75 -0.01
N GLY A 315 19.02 8.70 -0.18
CA GLY A 315 18.26 8.05 0.92
C GLY A 315 16.77 7.85 0.61
N CYS A 316 16.06 7.10 1.47
CA CYS A 316 14.62 6.80 1.31
C CYS A 316 13.74 8.00 1.71
N HIS A 317 12.69 8.26 0.93
CA HIS A 317 11.70 9.32 1.17
C HIS A 317 10.64 8.95 2.23
N ALA A 318 10.54 7.65 2.51
CA ALA A 318 9.80 7.06 3.62
C ALA A 318 10.80 6.22 4.44
N ILE A 319 10.80 6.39 5.76
CA ILE A 319 11.57 5.53 6.66
C ILE A 319 10.67 4.34 7.00
N ASP A 320 10.69 3.32 6.15
CA ASP A 320 10.28 1.97 6.51
C ASP A 320 11.52 1.10 6.43
N SER A 321 11.94 0.57 7.58
CA SER A 321 13.17 -0.22 7.77
C SER A 321 12.88 -1.71 7.73
#